data_AF-A0A951TST8-F1
#
_entry.id   AF-A0A951TST8-F1
#
_cell.length_a   1.000
_cell.length_b   1.000
_cell.length_c   1.000
_cell.angle_alpha   90.00
_cell.angle_beta   90.00
_cell.angle_gamma   90.00
#
_symmetry.space_group_name_H-M   'P 1'
#
loop_
_entity.id
_entity.type
_entity.pdbx_description
1 polymer ?
#
loop_
_entity_poly.entity_id
_entity_poly.type
_entity_poly.pdbx_seq_one_letter_code
_entity_poly.pdbx_strand_id
1 'polypeptide(L)' 'MPNRKEIERAIDAVFSETDLNRAGLKQRRALKLLDQGVWEGSVTPFYQARAEQRINSFLRTLWHEATIERVRNPQE' A
#
# COMPACT_ATOMS: atom_id res chain seq x y z
N MET A 1 -2.50 -20.56 0.18
CA MET A 1 -1.48 -19.99 -0.70
C MET A 1 -2.13 -18.86 -1.47
N PRO A 2 -1.78 -17.58 -1.20
CA PRO A 2 -2.35 -16.46 -1.90
C PRO A 2 -1.98 -16.54 -3.38
N ASN A 3 -2.98 -16.64 -4.23
CA ASN A 3 -2.73 -16.58 -5.67
C ASN A 3 -2.46 -15.12 -6.09
N ARG A 4 -1.88 -14.94 -7.27
CA ARG A 4 -1.57 -13.60 -7.81
C ARG A 4 -2.76 -12.63 -7.80
N LYS A 5 -3.98 -13.12 -8.05
CA LYS A 5 -5.20 -12.28 -8.03
C LYS A 5 -5.55 -11.78 -6.62
N GLU A 6 -5.24 -12.53 -5.58
CA GLU A 6 -5.44 -12.10 -4.19
C GLU A 6 -4.42 -11.03 -3.78
N ILE A 7 -3.17 -11.18 -4.24
CA ILE A 7 -2.12 -10.19 -4.05
C ILE A 7 -2.50 -8.88 -4.76
N GLU A 8 -2.89 -8.94 -6.03
CA GLU A 8 -3.31 -7.77 -6.82
C GLU A 8 -4.52 -7.08 -6.17
N ARG A 9 -5.55 -7.82 -5.74
CA ARG A 9 -6.69 -7.24 -5.00
C ARG A 9 -6.27 -6.53 -3.70
N ALA A 10 -5.32 -7.09 -2.97
CA ALA A 10 -4.83 -6.46 -1.74
C ALA A 10 -4.05 -5.17 -2.02
N ILE A 11 -3.26 -5.14 -3.11
CA ILE A 11 -2.55 -3.95 -3.57
C ILE A 11 -3.55 -2.87 -4.01
N ASP A 12 -4.52 -3.21 -4.84
CA ASP A 12 -5.54 -2.27 -5.32
C ASP A 12 -6.37 -1.69 -4.18
N ALA A 13 -6.64 -2.48 -3.14
CA ALA A 13 -7.32 -2.01 -1.95
C ALA A 13 -6.56 -0.87 -1.24
N VAL A 14 -5.21 -0.86 -1.28
CA VAL A 14 -4.41 0.27 -0.75
C VAL A 14 -4.70 1.53 -1.54
N PHE A 15 -4.66 1.45 -2.87
CA PHE A 15 -4.84 2.61 -3.76
C PHE A 15 -6.29 3.14 -3.79
N SER A 16 -7.26 2.32 -3.42
CA SER A 16 -8.67 2.75 -3.29
C SER A 16 -8.96 3.59 -2.04
N GLU A 17 -8.00 3.73 -1.13
CA GLU A 17 -8.22 4.39 0.17
C GLU A 17 -7.73 5.84 0.16
N THR A 18 -8.52 6.75 0.72
CA THR A 18 -8.17 8.17 0.82
C THR A 18 -7.66 8.54 2.22
N ASP A 19 -8.01 7.78 3.25
CA ASP A 19 -7.51 7.98 4.61
C ASP A 19 -6.14 7.31 4.80
N LEU A 20 -5.16 8.07 5.31
CA LEU A 20 -3.79 7.59 5.50
C LEU A 20 -3.71 6.38 6.44
N ASN A 21 -4.49 6.37 7.54
CA ASN A 21 -4.43 5.30 8.54
C ASN A 21 -5.00 4.00 7.97
N ARG A 22 -6.14 4.07 7.29
CA ARG A 22 -6.75 2.93 6.60
C ARG A 22 -5.86 2.42 5.47
N ALA A 23 -5.23 3.32 4.71
CA ALA A 23 -4.32 2.95 3.64
C ALA A 23 -3.10 2.22 4.20
N GLY A 24 -2.56 2.69 5.34
CA GLY A 24 -1.46 2.04 6.06
C GLY A 24 -1.82 0.65 6.60
N LEU A 25 -3.03 0.45 7.11
CA LEU A 25 -3.51 -0.88 7.52
C LEU A 25 -3.59 -1.85 6.34
N LYS A 26 -4.14 -1.38 5.21
CA LYS A 26 -4.22 -2.18 3.98
C LYS A 26 -2.84 -2.47 3.39
N GLN A 27 -1.90 -1.52 3.46
CA GLN A 27 -0.50 -1.71 3.06
C GLN A 27 0.11 -2.90 3.78
N ARG A 28 0.00 -2.98 5.11
CA ARG A 28 0.59 -4.09 5.89
C ARG A 28 0.11 -5.45 5.38
N ARG A 29 -1.18 -5.55 5.04
CA ARG A 29 -1.75 -6.77 4.46
C ARG A 29 -1.18 -7.04 3.06
N ALA A 30 -1.12 -6.03 2.18
CA ALA A 30 -0.59 -6.18 0.83
C ALA A 30 0.89 -6.62 0.84
N LEU A 31 1.72 -6.00 1.70
CA LEU A 31 3.14 -6.35 1.84
C LEU A 31 3.34 -7.78 2.33
N LYS A 32 2.56 -8.22 3.33
CA LYS A 32 2.61 -9.60 3.81
C LYS A 32 2.26 -10.61 2.71
N LEU A 33 1.26 -10.30 1.88
CA LEU A 33 0.85 -11.16 0.78
C LEU A 33 1.87 -11.17 -0.37
N LEU A 34 2.54 -10.04 -0.63
CA LEU A 34 3.66 -9.95 -1.57
C LEU A 34 4.83 -10.83 -1.15
N ASP A 35 5.25 -10.72 0.12
CA ASP A 35 6.34 -11.51 0.69
C ASP A 35 6.04 -13.01 0.62
N GLN A 36 4.84 -13.42 1.06
CA GLN A 36 4.38 -14.79 0.92
C GLN A 36 4.32 -15.22 -0.55
N GLY A 37 3.87 -14.34 -1.45
CA GLY A 37 3.80 -14.62 -2.86
C GLY A 37 5.16 -14.85 -3.52
N VAL A 38 6.20 -14.16 -3.07
CA VAL A 38 7.59 -14.39 -3.51
C VAL A 38 8.10 -15.72 -2.98
N TRP A 39 7.87 -16.00 -1.70
CA TRP A 39 8.25 -17.28 -1.08
C TRP A 39 7.63 -18.49 -1.80
N GLU A 40 6.35 -18.36 -2.18
CA GLU A 40 5.59 -19.42 -2.87
C GLU A 40 5.84 -19.43 -4.40
N GLY A 41 6.64 -18.51 -4.94
CA GLY A 41 6.95 -18.42 -6.38
C GLY A 41 5.80 -17.90 -7.26
N SER A 42 4.74 -17.37 -6.67
CA SER A 42 3.58 -16.83 -7.39
C SER A 42 3.82 -15.42 -7.97
N VAL A 43 4.78 -14.69 -7.40
CA VAL A 43 5.27 -13.40 -7.90
C VAL A 43 6.78 -13.35 -7.82
N THR A 44 7.41 -12.54 -8.67
CA THR A 44 8.86 -12.39 -8.68
C THR A 44 9.33 -11.34 -7.66
N PRO A 45 10.57 -11.44 -7.14
CA PRO A 45 11.15 -10.39 -6.30
C PRO A 45 11.14 -9.00 -6.96
N PHE A 46 11.32 -8.94 -8.28
CA PHE A 46 11.22 -7.69 -9.04
C PHE A 46 9.81 -7.10 -9.01
N TYR A 47 8.77 -7.94 -9.15
CA TYR A 47 7.39 -7.50 -9.02
C TYR A 47 7.11 -6.97 -7.61
N GLN A 48 7.58 -7.67 -6.57
CA GLN A 48 7.48 -7.20 -5.18
C GLN A 48 8.09 -5.81 -5.02
N ALA A 49 9.36 -5.62 -5.39
CA ALA A 49 10.05 -4.34 -5.26
C ALA A 49 9.31 -3.19 -5.97
N ARG A 50 8.78 -3.46 -7.18
CA ARG A 50 7.99 -2.48 -7.94
C ARG A 50 6.65 -2.16 -7.27
N ALA A 51 5.96 -3.16 -6.73
CA ALA A 51 4.71 -2.96 -5.99
C ALA A 51 4.94 -2.15 -4.72
N GLU A 52 5.97 -2.49 -3.94
CA GLU A 52 6.38 -1.77 -2.73
C GLU A 52 6.70 -0.30 -3.02
N GLN A 53 7.46 -0.02 -4.08
CA GLN A 53 7.78 1.34 -4.49
C GLN A 53 6.51 2.16 -4.78
N ARG A 54 5.55 1.58 -5.51
CA ARG A 54 4.28 2.24 -5.83
C ARG A 54 3.43 2.53 -4.59
N ILE A 55 3.28 1.53 -3.73
CA ILE A 55 2.56 1.63 -2.46
C ILE A 55 3.17 2.74 -1.58
N ASN A 56 4.49 2.74 -1.43
CA ASN A 56 5.17 3.73 -0.58
C ASN A 56 5.09 5.15 -1.15
N SER A 57 5.15 5.30 -2.48
CA SER A 57 4.94 6.60 -3.12
C SER A 57 3.52 7.12 -2.92
N PHE A 58 2.51 6.26 -3.05
CA PHE A 58 1.11 6.62 -2.80
C PHE A 58 0.87 7.07 -1.35
N LEU A 59 1.40 6.34 -0.37
CA LEU A 59 1.26 6.74 1.05
C LEU A 59 1.98 8.05 1.37
N ARG A 60 3.11 8.33 0.70
CA ARG A 60 3.76 9.65 0.82
C ARG A 60 2.87 10.77 0.29
N THR A 61 2.14 10.54 -0.81
CA THR A 61 1.16 11.50 -1.31
C THR A 61 0.04 11.74 -0.30
N LEU A 62 -0.58 10.68 0.22
CA LEU A 62 -1.62 10.81 1.25
C LEU A 62 -1.13 11.52 2.51
N TRP A 63 0.09 11.22 2.95
CA TRP A 63 0.69 11.92 4.09
C TRP A 63 0.92 13.39 3.80
N HIS A 64 1.40 13.73 2.60
CA HIS A 64 1.61 15.11 2.19
C HIS A 64 0.30 15.90 2.16
N GLU A 65 -0.77 15.31 1.60
CA GLU A 65 -2.11 15.90 1.57
C GLU A 65 -2.66 16.13 2.98
N ALA A 66 -2.61 15.12 3.85
CA ALA A 66 -3.03 15.23 5.25
C ALA A 66 -2.20 16.26 6.03
N THR A 67 -0.92 16.41 5.70
CA THR A 67 -0.04 17.42 6.32
C THR A 67 -0.41 18.83 5.87
N ILE A 68 -0.64 19.03 4.56
CA ILE A 68 -1.11 20.32 4.03
C ILE A 68 -2.44 20.72 4.67
N GLU A 69 -3.37 19.78 4.81
CA GLU A 69 -4.66 20.02 5.44
C GLU A 69 -4.51 20.50 6.90
N ARG A 70 -3.67 19.81 7.69
CA ARG A 70 -3.36 20.23 9.07
C ARG A 70 -2.71 21.60 9.17
N VAL A 71 -1.79 21.93 8.26
CA VAL A 71 -1.15 23.25 8.25
C VAL A 71 -2.14 24.36 7.89
N ARG A 72 -3.12 24.06 7.02
CA ARG A 72 -4.18 25.01 6.65
C ARG A 72 -5.22 25.19 7.76
N ASN A 73 -5.50 24.15 8.55
CA ASN A 73 -6.47 24.17 9.64
C ASN A 73 -5.80 23.83 11.00
N PRO A 74 -4.96 24.72 11.56
CA PRO A 74 -4.20 24.43 12.77
C PRO A 74 -5.00 24.48 14.09
N GLN A 75 -6.34 24.64 14.06
CA GLN A 75 -7.17 24.90 15.24
C GLN A 75 -8.26 23.83 15.55
N GLU A 76 -8.16 22.63 14.96
CA GLU A 76 -8.78 21.41 15.53
C GLU A 76 -7.74 20.63 16.35
#